data_AF-A0A382ST19-F1
#
_entry.id   AF-A0A382ST19-F1
#
_cell.length_a   1.000
_cell.length_b   1.000
_cell.length_c   1.000
_cell.angle_alpha   90.00
_cell.angle_beta   90.00
_cell.angle_gamma   90.00
#
_symmetry.space_group_name_H-M   'P 1'
#
loop_
_entity.id
_entity.type
_entity.pdbx_description
1 polymer ?
#
loop_
_entity_poly.entity_id
_entity_poly.type
_entity_poly.pdbx_seq_one_letter_code
_entity_poly.pdbx_strand_id
1 'polypeptide(L)'
;NAARLQGRNSAAFLVLLMQRLVSSSTSAILRALEKRSVALGESGEQLALFQDRRSEWDDLTGEEQYEVLVNARGPAWETERTELNRLLGLAREVASSGADAKARVFFDLMVELRRSERDANVKALVFTEFVATQEMLVKLAEEAGMSAVAINGSMGLAERAIAQDAFRDDVQLLVSTEAGGEGINLQFAHVVVNWDLPWSPSRLEQRIGRVDRIGQARPVRAFNLVCENSVEARVLEVLDEKLSVILAELGADKRGDILESASRHSGDLWSAAILTPDELEPEADRFAASTRQEAVEAGHISELIEET
;
A
#
# COMPACT_ATOMS: atom_id res chain seq x y z
N ASN A 1 7.10 33.11 -9.43
CA ASN A 1 6.65 32.54 -8.15
C ASN A 1 5.82 31.26 -8.29
N ALA A 2 4.91 31.14 -9.27
CA ALA A 2 4.19 29.89 -9.54
C ALA A 2 5.09 28.69 -9.93
N ALA A 3 6.08 28.88 -10.82
CA ALA A 3 7.02 27.82 -11.22
C ALA A 3 7.87 27.23 -10.07
N ARG A 4 8.13 28.02 -9.02
CA ARG A 4 8.87 27.60 -7.81
C ARG A 4 8.01 26.78 -6.84
N LEU A 5 6.69 26.99 -6.86
CA LEU A 5 5.70 26.19 -6.12
C LEU A 5 5.37 24.90 -6.90
N GLN A 6 5.29 24.98 -8.24
CA GLN A 6 5.07 23.83 -9.14
C GLN A 6 6.18 22.76 -9.02
N GLY A 7 7.45 23.15 -8.95
CA GLY A 7 8.56 22.21 -8.78
C GLY A 7 8.71 21.60 -7.38
N ARG A 8 8.18 22.26 -6.33
CA ARG A 8 8.26 21.78 -4.93
C ARG A 8 7.31 20.61 -4.68
N ASN A 9 6.12 20.63 -5.28
CA ASN A 9 5.12 19.58 -5.06
C ASN A 9 5.47 18.28 -5.81
N SER A 10 6.03 18.33 -7.02
CA SER A 10 6.41 17.10 -7.74
C SER A 10 7.61 16.39 -7.10
N ALA A 11 8.59 17.15 -6.61
CA ALA A 11 9.72 16.60 -5.87
C ALA A 11 9.26 15.95 -4.56
N ALA A 12 8.28 16.55 -3.90
CA ALA A 12 7.64 15.99 -2.71
C ALA A 12 6.99 14.63 -2.95
N PHE A 13 6.17 14.51 -4.00
CA PHE A 13 5.53 13.24 -4.37
C PHE A 13 6.57 12.17 -4.72
N LEU A 14 7.68 12.55 -5.36
CA LEU A 14 8.78 11.64 -5.63
C LEU A 14 9.48 11.16 -4.35
N VAL A 15 9.79 12.06 -3.42
CA VAL A 15 10.42 11.70 -2.14
C VAL A 15 9.51 10.75 -1.34
N LEU A 16 8.23 11.07 -1.28
CA LEU A 16 7.20 10.24 -0.68
C LEU A 16 7.16 8.85 -1.28
N LEU A 17 7.08 8.74 -2.60
CA LEU A 17 7.08 7.45 -3.27
C LEU A 17 8.37 6.67 -3.00
N MET A 18 9.53 7.34 -3.02
CA MET A 18 10.82 6.71 -2.70
C MET A 18 10.84 6.18 -1.26
N GLN A 19 10.29 6.92 -0.30
CA GLN A 19 10.16 6.44 1.07
C GLN A 19 9.26 5.20 1.17
N ARG A 20 8.17 5.15 0.39
CA ARG A 20 7.28 3.98 0.32
C ARG A 20 7.93 2.76 -0.34
N LEU A 21 8.72 2.98 -1.38
CA LEU A 21 9.49 1.91 -2.02
C LEU A 21 10.53 1.34 -1.04
N VAL A 22 11.20 2.21 -0.27
CA VAL A 22 12.18 1.81 0.77
C VAL A 22 11.51 1.06 1.92
N SER A 23 10.35 1.52 2.40
CA SER A 23 9.61 0.81 3.45
C SER A 23 9.02 -0.51 2.95
N SER A 24 8.68 -0.61 1.66
CA SER A 24 8.18 -1.83 1.06
C SER A 24 9.25 -2.91 0.99
N SER A 25 10.28 -2.72 0.18
CA SER A 25 11.39 -3.69 0.11
C SER A 25 12.63 -3.12 -0.55
N THR A 26 13.77 -3.73 -0.25
CA THR A 26 15.02 -3.43 -0.95
C THR A 26 14.89 -3.68 -2.46
N SER A 27 14.14 -4.71 -2.87
CA SER A 27 13.85 -4.99 -4.28
C SER A 27 13.05 -3.89 -4.97
N ALA A 28 12.05 -3.33 -4.28
CA ALA A 28 11.23 -2.24 -4.80
C ALA A 28 12.04 -0.97 -5.04
N ILE A 29 12.79 -0.51 -4.03
CA ILE A 29 13.63 0.68 -4.21
C ILE A 29 14.73 0.45 -5.25
N LEU A 30 15.36 -0.73 -5.29
CA LEU A 30 16.39 -1.02 -6.28
C LEU A 30 15.84 -0.95 -7.70
N ARG A 31 14.73 -1.65 -7.98
CA ARG A 31 14.08 -1.61 -9.31
C ARG A 31 13.67 -0.18 -9.66
N ALA A 32 13.17 0.57 -8.68
CA ALA A 32 12.74 1.93 -8.89
C ALA A 32 13.89 2.87 -9.29
N LEU A 33 15.03 2.77 -8.60
CA LEU A 33 16.23 3.55 -8.89
C LEU A 33 16.84 3.14 -10.24
N GLU A 34 16.85 1.85 -10.58
CA GLU A 34 17.41 1.35 -11.84
C GLU A 34 16.63 1.87 -13.04
N LYS A 35 15.30 1.77 -13.00
CA LYS A 35 14.47 2.28 -14.08
C LYS A 35 14.48 3.81 -14.15
N ARG A 36 14.60 4.52 -13.02
CA ARG A 36 14.85 5.97 -13.04
C ARG A 36 16.18 6.32 -13.71
N SER A 37 17.22 5.52 -13.49
CA SER A 37 18.53 5.72 -14.12
C SER A 37 18.47 5.57 -15.64
N VAL A 38 17.66 4.64 -16.13
CA VAL A 38 17.42 4.45 -17.58
C VAL A 38 16.64 5.64 -18.14
N ALA A 39 15.53 6.04 -17.50
CA ALA A 39 14.69 7.15 -17.94
C ALA A 39 15.45 8.50 -18.02
N LEU A 40 16.42 8.73 -17.13
CA LEU A 40 17.28 9.91 -17.20
C LEU A 40 18.24 9.91 -18.40
N GLY A 41 18.54 8.74 -18.97
CA GLY A 41 19.40 8.58 -20.16
C GLY A 41 18.70 8.85 -21.50
N GLU A 42 17.37 8.82 -21.54
CA GLU A 42 16.56 8.98 -22.76
C GLU A 42 15.82 10.33 -22.79
N SER A 43 15.55 10.91 -23.97
CA SER A 43 14.81 12.18 -24.13
C SER A 43 13.35 12.08 -23.63
N GLY A 44 13.12 12.21 -22.32
CA GLY A 44 11.79 12.06 -21.68
C GLY A 44 10.90 13.32 -21.72
N GLU A 45 9.61 13.13 -21.45
CA GLU A 45 8.58 14.19 -21.41
C GLU A 45 8.69 15.09 -20.16
N GLN A 46 8.19 16.33 -20.28
CA GLN A 46 8.26 17.35 -19.23
C GLN A 46 7.21 17.14 -18.13
N LEU A 47 7.64 17.31 -16.87
CA LEU A 47 6.85 17.23 -15.63
C LEU A 47 5.60 18.13 -15.54
N ALA A 48 5.40 19.07 -16.46
CA ALA A 48 4.31 20.05 -16.39
C ALA A 48 2.90 19.44 -16.51
N LEU A 49 2.78 18.22 -17.06
CA LEU A 49 1.51 17.49 -17.22
C LEU A 49 0.95 16.88 -15.92
N PHE A 50 1.69 16.97 -14.80
CA PHE A 50 1.34 16.32 -13.54
C PHE A 50 0.21 16.97 -12.74
N GLN A 51 -0.05 18.27 -12.92
CA GLN A 51 -0.95 18.99 -12.01
C GLN A 51 -2.44 18.69 -12.22
N ASP A 52 -2.82 18.20 -13.39
CA ASP A 52 -4.23 17.88 -13.72
C ASP A 52 -4.71 16.53 -13.14
N ARG A 53 -3.81 15.68 -12.62
CA ARG A 53 -4.16 14.32 -12.14
C ARG A 53 -4.10 14.13 -10.63
N ARG A 54 -4.06 15.22 -9.85
CA ARG A 54 -3.95 15.11 -8.38
C ARG A 54 -5.17 14.42 -7.75
N SER A 55 -6.35 14.61 -8.33
CA SER A 55 -7.58 13.91 -7.92
C SER A 55 -7.57 12.41 -8.26
N GLU A 56 -6.82 12.00 -9.29
CA GLU A 56 -6.71 10.60 -9.70
C GLU A 56 -5.57 9.88 -8.97
N TRP A 57 -4.63 10.62 -8.37
CA TRP A 57 -3.44 10.07 -7.71
C TRP A 57 -3.78 9.10 -6.57
N ASP A 58 -4.78 9.46 -5.77
CA ASP A 58 -5.26 8.68 -4.63
C ASP A 58 -6.08 7.46 -5.06
N ASP A 59 -6.41 7.32 -6.36
CA ASP A 59 -7.06 6.14 -6.94
C ASP A 59 -6.03 5.19 -7.59
N LEU A 60 -4.84 5.70 -7.92
CA LEU A 60 -3.76 4.88 -8.47
C LEU A 60 -3.20 3.91 -7.42
N THR A 61 -2.72 2.77 -7.91
CA THR A 61 -1.87 1.85 -7.15
C THR A 61 -0.45 2.42 -7.00
N GLY A 62 0.32 1.94 -6.00
CA GLY A 62 1.71 2.37 -5.84
C GLY A 62 2.58 2.12 -7.07
N GLU A 63 2.33 1.02 -7.79
CA GLU A 63 2.99 0.72 -9.07
C GLU A 63 2.64 1.77 -10.14
N GLU A 64 1.38 2.15 -10.29
CA GLU A 64 0.96 3.17 -11.27
C GLU A 64 1.47 4.57 -10.89
N GLN A 65 1.43 4.92 -9.60
CA GLN A 65 2.04 6.14 -9.09
C GLN A 65 3.53 6.22 -9.45
N TYR A 66 4.23 5.09 -9.35
CA TYR A 66 5.63 4.98 -9.75
C TYR A 66 5.86 5.12 -11.25
N GLU A 67 5.08 4.41 -12.08
CA GLU A 67 5.13 4.55 -13.55
C GLU A 67 4.98 6.01 -14.00
N VAL A 68 4.12 6.75 -13.31
CA VAL A 68 3.91 8.16 -13.55
C VAL A 68 5.15 8.97 -13.16
N LEU A 69 5.66 8.82 -11.92
CA LEU A 69 6.77 9.63 -11.39
C LEU A 69 8.15 9.32 -11.97
N VAL A 70 8.40 8.09 -12.42
CA VAL A 70 9.70 7.71 -12.98
C VAL A 70 9.98 8.43 -14.31
N ASN A 71 8.94 8.71 -15.09
CA ASN A 71 9.03 9.39 -16.38
C ASN A 71 9.10 10.93 -16.25
N ALA A 72 8.96 11.44 -15.02
CA ALA A 72 8.84 12.84 -14.72
C ALA A 72 10.23 13.54 -14.65
N ARG A 73 10.50 14.54 -15.51
CA ARG A 73 11.78 15.31 -15.54
C ARG A 73 11.72 16.68 -14.85
N GLY A 74 12.49 16.90 -13.76
CA GLY A 74 12.53 18.19 -13.02
C GLY A 74 13.88 18.95 -13.08
N PRO A 75 13.93 20.29 -13.08
CA PRO A 75 15.00 21.14 -13.64
C PRO A 75 16.48 21.00 -13.18
N ALA A 76 16.88 19.99 -12.39
CA ALA A 76 18.24 19.79 -11.84
C ALA A 76 18.83 18.37 -12.09
N TRP A 77 18.69 17.84 -13.31
CA TRP A 77 18.96 16.43 -13.67
C TRP A 77 20.42 15.94 -13.51
N GLU A 78 21.42 16.81 -13.59
CA GLU A 78 22.83 16.39 -13.52
C GLU A 78 23.28 16.09 -12.08
N THR A 79 22.86 16.90 -11.11
CA THR A 79 23.07 16.63 -9.69
C THR A 79 22.30 15.39 -9.25
N GLU A 80 21.11 15.20 -9.80
CA GLU A 80 20.26 14.03 -9.56
C GLU A 80 20.92 12.72 -9.96
N ARG A 81 21.60 12.67 -11.12
CA ARG A 81 22.26 11.44 -11.61
C ARG A 81 23.38 10.96 -10.69
N THR A 82 24.14 11.89 -10.10
CA THR A 82 25.21 11.54 -9.15
C THR A 82 24.64 10.91 -7.89
N GLU A 83 23.59 11.52 -7.34
CA GLU A 83 22.93 11.02 -6.15
C GLU A 83 22.21 9.68 -6.41
N LEU A 84 21.59 9.53 -7.57
CA LEU A 84 20.95 8.27 -7.98
C LEU A 84 21.96 7.11 -8.03
N ASN A 85 23.15 7.33 -8.58
CA ASN A 85 24.21 6.31 -8.61
C ASN A 85 24.67 5.94 -7.19
N ARG A 86 24.76 6.92 -6.28
CA ARG A 86 25.09 6.68 -4.88
C ARG A 86 24.02 5.80 -4.20
N LEU A 87 22.74 6.15 -4.39
CA LEU A 87 21.61 5.39 -3.85
C LEU A 87 21.53 3.97 -4.43
N LEU A 88 21.80 3.80 -5.72
CA LEU A 88 21.90 2.49 -6.36
C LEU A 88 22.99 1.62 -5.75
N GLY A 89 24.16 2.21 -5.46
CA GLY A 89 25.25 1.51 -4.77
C GLY A 89 24.82 0.99 -3.41
N LEU A 90 24.19 1.85 -2.60
CA LEU A 90 23.67 1.47 -1.28
C LEU A 90 22.57 0.41 -1.37
N ALA A 91 21.61 0.56 -2.28
CA ALA A 91 20.52 -0.40 -2.45
C ALA A 91 21.04 -1.79 -2.84
N ARG A 92 22.07 -1.87 -3.70
CA ARG A 92 22.71 -3.13 -4.07
C ARG A 92 23.48 -3.75 -2.91
N GLU A 93 24.19 -2.95 -2.13
CA GLU A 93 24.88 -3.40 -0.92
C GLU A 93 23.89 -4.01 0.08
N VAL A 94 22.80 -3.30 0.37
CA VAL A 94 21.73 -3.79 1.27
C VAL A 94 21.11 -5.07 0.71
N ALA A 95 20.80 -5.12 -0.59
CA ALA A 95 20.23 -6.32 -1.23
C ALA A 95 21.14 -7.55 -1.11
N SER A 96 22.46 -7.34 -1.06
CA SER A 96 23.44 -8.41 -0.86
C SER A 96 23.65 -8.82 0.60
N SER A 97 23.19 -8.00 1.55
CA SER A 97 23.43 -8.21 2.99
C SER A 97 22.47 -9.20 3.66
N GLY A 98 21.36 -9.55 3.01
CA GLY A 98 20.39 -10.54 3.47
C GLY A 98 18.94 -10.09 3.29
N ALA A 99 18.02 -10.83 3.90
CA ALA A 99 16.59 -10.55 3.81
C ALA A 99 16.18 -9.28 4.57
N ASP A 100 15.18 -8.58 4.04
CA ASP A 100 14.58 -7.40 4.64
C ASP A 100 13.99 -7.69 6.02
N ALA A 101 13.95 -6.68 6.89
CA ALA A 101 13.42 -6.82 8.25
C ALA A 101 11.94 -7.27 8.25
N LYS A 102 11.10 -6.68 7.40
CA LYS A 102 9.69 -7.09 7.22
C LYS A 102 9.59 -8.58 6.83
N ALA A 103 10.49 -9.07 5.97
CA ALA A 103 10.47 -10.46 5.52
C ALA A 103 10.74 -11.44 6.66
N ARG A 104 11.77 -11.14 7.48
CA ARG A 104 12.07 -11.96 8.67
C ARG A 104 10.86 -12.06 9.60
N VAL A 105 10.27 -10.91 9.95
CA VAL A 105 9.09 -10.84 10.83
C VAL A 105 7.90 -11.59 10.22
N PHE A 106 7.66 -11.44 8.92
CA PHE A 106 6.58 -12.12 8.22
C PHE A 106 6.71 -13.65 8.28
N PHE A 107 7.90 -14.19 7.99
CA PHE A 107 8.08 -15.64 8.03
C PHE A 107 8.05 -16.20 9.45
N ASP A 108 8.58 -15.46 10.44
CA ASP A 108 8.44 -15.82 11.85
C ASP A 108 6.97 -15.87 12.29
N LEU A 109 6.17 -14.87 11.89
CA LEU A 109 4.73 -14.85 12.09
C LEU A 109 4.07 -16.08 11.46
N MET A 110 4.38 -16.41 10.21
CA MET A 110 3.80 -17.58 9.54
C MET A 110 4.15 -18.89 10.25
N VAL A 111 5.36 -19.03 10.79
CA VAL A 111 5.76 -20.18 11.61
C VAL A 111 4.96 -20.24 12.91
N GLU A 112 4.76 -19.11 13.58
CA GLU A 112 3.97 -19.02 14.81
C GLU A 112 2.49 -19.37 14.57
N LEU A 113 1.89 -18.85 13.49
CA LEU A 113 0.52 -19.14 13.09
C LEU A 113 0.31 -20.64 12.90
N ARG A 114 1.18 -21.30 12.11
CA ARG A 114 1.10 -22.74 11.86
C ARG A 114 1.23 -23.57 13.14
N ARG A 115 2.11 -23.15 14.06
CA ARG A 115 2.30 -23.82 15.35
C ARG A 115 1.10 -23.64 16.27
N SER A 116 0.60 -22.42 16.43
CA SER A 116 -0.52 -22.10 17.31
C SER A 116 -1.82 -22.74 16.84
N GLU A 117 -2.06 -22.77 15.53
CA GLU A 117 -3.26 -23.39 14.93
C GLU A 117 -3.12 -24.91 14.73
N ARG A 118 -1.92 -25.47 14.93
CA ARG A 118 -1.60 -26.90 14.67
C ARG A 118 -1.96 -27.31 13.23
N ASP A 119 -1.82 -26.38 12.30
CA ASP A 119 -2.17 -26.52 10.89
C ASP A 119 -0.95 -26.14 10.06
N ALA A 120 -0.34 -27.13 9.39
CA ALA A 120 0.80 -26.86 8.52
C ALA A 120 0.40 -26.10 7.25
N ASN A 121 -0.91 -26.05 6.94
CA ASN A 121 -1.48 -25.50 5.72
C ASN A 121 -2.17 -24.17 5.96
N VAL A 122 -1.80 -23.40 7.00
CA VAL A 122 -2.28 -22.02 7.17
C VAL A 122 -1.98 -21.24 5.89
N LYS A 123 -3.06 -20.73 5.28
CA LYS A 123 -3.04 -19.94 4.06
C LYS A 123 -3.08 -18.46 4.40
N ALA A 124 -2.14 -17.69 3.87
CA ALA A 124 -2.09 -16.24 4.04
C ALA A 124 -2.14 -15.51 2.70
N LEU A 125 -2.99 -14.48 2.66
CA LEU A 125 -3.08 -13.52 1.58
C LEU A 125 -2.19 -12.32 1.93
N VAL A 126 -1.16 -12.07 1.14
CA VAL A 126 -0.22 -10.97 1.34
C VAL A 126 -0.48 -9.90 0.29
N PHE A 127 -0.78 -8.68 0.72
CA PHE A 127 -0.95 -7.53 -0.17
C PHE A 127 0.29 -6.65 -0.16
N THR A 128 0.79 -6.33 -1.35
CA THR A 128 1.87 -5.37 -1.58
C THR A 128 1.47 -4.43 -2.71
N GLU A 129 1.98 -3.21 -2.72
CA GLU A 129 1.71 -2.28 -3.82
C GLU A 129 2.65 -2.44 -5.01
N PHE A 130 3.81 -3.08 -4.81
CA PHE A 130 4.89 -3.08 -5.79
C PHE A 130 5.19 -4.49 -6.29
N VAL A 131 5.26 -4.64 -7.62
CA VAL A 131 5.53 -5.95 -8.26
C VAL A 131 6.91 -6.48 -7.88
N ALA A 132 7.90 -5.60 -7.72
CA ALA A 132 9.25 -5.98 -7.27
C ALA A 132 9.26 -6.61 -5.86
N THR A 133 8.41 -6.11 -4.96
CA THR A 133 8.23 -6.69 -3.63
C THR A 133 7.52 -8.04 -3.73
N GLN A 134 6.50 -8.15 -4.59
CA GLN A 134 5.80 -9.41 -4.83
C GLN A 134 6.76 -10.51 -5.32
N GLU A 135 7.56 -10.24 -6.34
CA GLU A 135 8.55 -11.17 -6.87
C GLU A 135 9.56 -11.61 -5.80
N MET A 136 10.04 -10.66 -4.99
CA MET A 136 10.94 -10.94 -3.86
C MET A 136 10.29 -11.87 -2.84
N LEU A 137 9.03 -11.61 -2.46
CA LEU A 137 8.31 -12.41 -1.47
C LEU A 137 8.06 -13.84 -1.92
N VAL A 138 7.70 -14.05 -3.19
CA VAL A 138 7.55 -15.39 -3.76
C VAL A 138 8.86 -16.16 -3.68
N LYS A 139 9.97 -15.53 -4.07
CA LYS A 139 11.30 -16.15 -3.99
C LYS A 139 11.69 -16.49 -2.54
N LEU A 140 11.51 -15.57 -1.60
CA LEU A 140 11.84 -15.82 -0.20
C LEU A 140 10.95 -16.91 0.41
N ALA A 141 9.69 -17.02 -0.02
CA ALA A 141 8.81 -18.09 0.43
C ALA A 141 9.34 -19.47 -0.01
N GLU A 142 9.78 -19.60 -1.26
CA GLU A 142 10.41 -20.83 -1.76
C GLU A 142 11.67 -21.18 -0.96
N GLU A 143 12.54 -20.19 -0.70
CA GLU A 143 13.75 -20.35 0.14
C GLU A 143 13.41 -20.78 1.58
N ALA A 144 12.27 -20.32 2.11
CA ALA A 144 11.74 -20.71 3.42
C ALA A 144 10.95 -22.04 3.42
N GLY A 145 10.86 -22.72 2.27
CA GLY A 145 10.12 -23.99 2.13
C GLY A 145 8.60 -23.83 2.18
N MET A 146 8.09 -22.66 1.80
CA MET A 146 6.66 -22.38 1.66
C MET A 146 6.28 -22.27 0.19
N SER A 147 5.14 -22.86 -0.18
CA SER A 147 4.58 -22.65 -1.51
C SER A 147 3.96 -21.25 -1.59
N ALA A 148 4.26 -20.53 -2.68
CA ALA A 148 3.71 -19.21 -2.94
C ALA A 148 3.29 -19.05 -4.42
N VAL A 149 2.24 -18.28 -4.65
CA VAL A 149 1.81 -17.83 -5.99
C VAL A 149 1.57 -16.32 -5.97
N ALA A 150 1.63 -15.71 -7.14
CA ALA A 150 1.44 -14.28 -7.34
C ALA A 150 0.20 -13.99 -8.17
N ILE A 151 -0.50 -12.90 -7.85
CA ILE A 151 -1.52 -12.29 -8.70
C ILE A 151 -1.23 -10.79 -8.83
N ASN A 152 -1.09 -10.29 -10.05
CA ASN A 152 -0.89 -8.85 -10.28
C ASN A 152 -1.67 -8.34 -11.51
N GLY A 153 -1.71 -7.02 -11.66
CA GLY A 153 -2.46 -6.34 -12.72
C GLY A 153 -2.07 -6.74 -14.14
N SER A 154 -0.85 -7.22 -14.35
CA SER A 154 -0.36 -7.62 -15.68
C SER A 154 -0.87 -8.99 -16.14
N MET A 155 -1.36 -9.82 -15.22
CA MET A 155 -1.83 -11.17 -15.51
C MET A 155 -3.22 -11.18 -16.15
N GLY A 156 -3.39 -12.06 -17.14
CA GLY A 156 -4.69 -12.29 -17.79
C GLY A 156 -5.65 -13.08 -16.89
N LEU A 157 -6.95 -13.04 -17.19
CA LEU A 157 -7.99 -13.68 -16.38
C LEU A 157 -7.74 -15.18 -16.12
N ALA A 158 -7.27 -15.91 -17.14
CA ALA A 158 -6.97 -17.33 -17.01
C ALA A 158 -5.80 -17.61 -16.06
N GLU A 159 -4.74 -16.80 -16.11
CA GLU A 159 -3.58 -16.93 -15.23
C GLU A 159 -3.96 -16.62 -13.78
N ARG A 160 -4.81 -15.61 -13.57
CA ARG A 160 -5.34 -15.28 -12.23
C ARG A 160 -6.18 -16.43 -11.67
N ALA A 161 -7.03 -17.05 -12.49
CA ALA A 161 -7.83 -18.20 -12.08
C ALA A 161 -6.95 -19.40 -11.69
N ILE A 162 -5.91 -19.70 -12.49
CA ILE A 162 -4.95 -20.77 -12.17
C ILE A 162 -4.24 -20.50 -10.84
N ALA A 163 -3.77 -19.26 -10.61
CA ALA A 163 -3.13 -18.88 -9.36
C ALA A 163 -4.10 -18.95 -8.16
N GLN A 164 -5.36 -18.54 -8.35
CA GLN A 164 -6.39 -18.64 -7.31
C GLN A 164 -6.70 -20.09 -6.95
N ASP A 165 -6.82 -20.98 -7.95
CA ASP A 165 -7.07 -22.39 -7.73
C ASP A 165 -5.87 -23.07 -7.05
N ALA A 166 -4.65 -22.77 -7.50
CA ALA A 166 -3.44 -23.22 -6.81
C ALA A 166 -3.39 -22.74 -5.35
N PHE A 167 -3.76 -21.49 -5.07
CA PHE A 167 -3.87 -20.98 -3.71
C PHE A 167 -4.97 -21.64 -2.89
N ARG A 168 -6.10 -21.99 -3.50
CA ARG A 168 -7.17 -22.73 -2.82
C ARG A 168 -6.70 -24.10 -2.36
N ASP A 169 -6.02 -24.83 -3.23
CA ASP A 169 -5.76 -26.24 -3.01
C ASP A 169 -4.40 -26.47 -2.33
N ASP A 170 -3.31 -26.12 -3.02
CA ASP A 170 -1.96 -26.62 -2.67
C ASP A 170 -1.02 -25.56 -2.10
N VAL A 171 -1.31 -24.28 -2.35
CA VAL A 171 -0.37 -23.19 -2.08
C VAL A 171 -0.68 -22.48 -0.76
N GLN A 172 0.37 -22.13 0.00
CA GLN A 172 0.25 -21.55 1.33
C GLN A 172 0.19 -20.02 1.30
N LEU A 173 0.83 -19.38 0.33
CA LEU A 173 0.86 -17.92 0.21
C LEU A 173 0.33 -17.47 -1.14
N LEU A 174 -0.57 -16.49 -1.12
CA LEU A 174 -0.91 -15.71 -2.30
C LEU A 174 -0.42 -14.29 -2.08
N VAL A 175 0.55 -13.85 -2.89
CA VAL A 175 1.02 -12.46 -2.86
C VAL A 175 0.32 -11.70 -3.97
N SER A 176 -0.48 -10.70 -3.62
CA SER A 176 -1.30 -9.93 -4.56
C SER A 176 -0.91 -8.46 -4.59
N THR A 177 -0.84 -7.89 -5.79
CA THR A 177 -0.94 -6.43 -5.94
C THR A 177 -2.40 -5.99 -5.97
N GLU A 178 -2.65 -4.71 -5.71
CA GLU A 178 -4.00 -4.13 -5.66
C GLU A 178 -4.77 -4.37 -6.97
N ALA A 179 -4.15 -4.08 -8.11
CA ALA A 179 -4.73 -4.27 -9.44
C ALA A 179 -4.96 -5.75 -9.82
N GLY A 180 -4.26 -6.66 -9.15
CA GLY A 180 -4.40 -8.10 -9.37
C GLY A 180 -5.53 -8.73 -8.56
N GLY A 181 -5.70 -8.29 -7.31
CA GLY A 181 -6.57 -8.92 -6.31
C GLY A 181 -8.03 -8.49 -6.35
N GLU A 182 -8.38 -7.54 -7.22
CA GLU A 182 -9.74 -7.04 -7.31
C GLU A 182 -10.73 -8.12 -7.77
N GLY A 183 -11.87 -8.22 -7.09
CA GLY A 183 -12.96 -9.14 -7.43
C GLY A 183 -12.73 -10.60 -7.04
N ILE A 184 -11.58 -10.95 -6.45
CA ILE A 184 -11.28 -12.35 -6.09
C ILE A 184 -11.94 -12.72 -4.76
N ASN A 185 -12.59 -13.90 -4.71
CA ASN A 185 -13.13 -14.48 -3.49
C ASN A 185 -12.12 -15.45 -2.87
N LEU A 186 -11.66 -15.15 -1.65
CA LEU A 186 -10.61 -15.87 -0.93
C LEU A 186 -11.06 -16.31 0.47
N GLN A 187 -12.37 -16.51 0.67
CA GLN A 187 -12.98 -16.97 1.94
C GLN A 187 -12.39 -18.27 2.51
N PHE A 188 -11.65 -19.06 1.72
CA PHE A 188 -10.98 -20.29 2.19
C PHE A 188 -9.69 -20.00 2.98
N ALA A 189 -9.13 -18.79 2.88
CA ALA A 189 -8.08 -18.32 3.76
C ALA A 189 -8.69 -17.63 4.99
N HIS A 190 -7.89 -17.33 6.00
CA HIS A 190 -8.31 -16.55 7.18
C HIS A 190 -7.22 -15.60 7.69
N VAL A 191 -6.04 -15.57 7.04
CA VAL A 191 -4.94 -14.68 7.37
C VAL A 191 -4.73 -13.69 6.24
N VAL A 192 -4.75 -12.40 6.58
CA VAL A 192 -4.45 -11.29 5.67
C VAL A 192 -3.22 -10.56 6.21
N VAL A 193 -2.23 -10.31 5.35
CA VAL A 193 -1.03 -9.56 5.69
C VAL A 193 -0.91 -8.38 4.72
N ASN A 194 -1.04 -7.17 5.24
CA ASN A 194 -0.74 -5.95 4.51
C ASN A 194 0.76 -5.68 4.66
N TRP A 195 1.52 -6.02 3.62
CA TRP A 195 2.94 -5.76 3.55
C TRP A 195 3.22 -4.26 3.41
N ASP A 196 2.42 -3.62 2.55
CA ASP A 196 2.36 -2.18 2.37
C ASP A 196 0.96 -1.70 2.75
N LEU A 197 0.91 -0.61 3.52
CA LEU A 197 -0.36 0.03 3.83
C LEU A 197 -0.84 0.85 2.62
N PRO A 198 -2.10 0.65 2.19
CA PRO A 198 -2.69 1.52 1.19
C PRO A 198 -2.90 2.91 1.81
N TRP A 199 -2.88 3.92 0.95
CA TRP A 199 -3.22 5.30 1.32
C TRP A 199 -4.63 5.41 1.89
N SER A 200 -5.55 4.66 1.29
CA SER A 200 -6.97 4.68 1.54
C SER A 200 -7.36 3.60 2.58
N PRO A 201 -8.02 4.00 3.68
CA PRO A 201 -8.58 3.04 4.64
C PRO A 201 -9.66 2.13 4.04
N SER A 202 -10.42 2.60 3.04
CA SER A 202 -11.40 1.76 2.35
C SER A 202 -10.74 0.62 1.58
N ARG A 203 -9.60 0.86 0.92
CA ARG A 203 -8.80 -0.21 0.29
C ARG A 203 -8.36 -1.26 1.32
N LEU A 204 -7.91 -0.82 2.49
CA LEU A 204 -7.52 -1.73 3.57
C LEU A 204 -8.70 -2.62 3.99
N GLU A 205 -9.90 -2.06 4.14
CA GLU A 205 -11.11 -2.81 4.45
C GLU A 205 -11.48 -3.77 3.33
N GLN A 206 -11.41 -3.32 2.08
CA GLN A 206 -11.70 -4.17 0.91
C GLN A 206 -10.74 -5.36 0.83
N ARG A 207 -9.46 -5.18 1.19
CA ARG A 207 -8.48 -6.28 1.31
C ARG A 207 -8.91 -7.30 2.35
N ILE A 208 -9.34 -6.86 3.53
CA ILE A 208 -9.85 -7.74 4.59
C ILE A 208 -11.14 -8.45 4.12
N GLY A 209 -12.06 -7.71 3.47
CA GLY A 209 -13.33 -8.23 2.92
C GLY A 209 -13.18 -9.22 1.75
N ARG A 210 -11.96 -9.46 1.25
CA ARG A 210 -11.68 -10.60 0.34
C ARG A 210 -11.78 -11.94 1.07
N VAL A 211 -11.55 -11.91 2.38
CA VAL A 211 -11.47 -13.08 3.26
C VAL A 211 -12.59 -13.05 4.31
N ASP A 212 -12.86 -11.88 4.88
CA ASP A 212 -13.91 -11.67 5.86
C ASP A 212 -15.26 -11.42 5.16
N ARG A 213 -16.10 -12.45 5.15
CA ARG A 213 -17.42 -12.42 4.53
C ARG A 213 -18.37 -13.31 5.33
N ILE A 214 -19.68 -13.10 5.13
CA ILE A 214 -20.72 -13.93 5.74
C ILE A 214 -20.44 -15.41 5.46
N GLY A 215 -20.41 -16.23 6.53
CA GLY A 215 -20.12 -17.66 6.45
C GLY A 215 -18.65 -18.05 6.63
N GLN A 216 -17.76 -17.09 6.91
CA GLN A 216 -16.38 -17.37 7.28
C GLN A 216 -16.33 -18.23 8.56
N ALA A 217 -15.65 -19.38 8.48
CA ALA A 217 -15.63 -20.39 9.54
C ALA A 217 -14.51 -20.17 10.56
N ARG A 218 -13.46 -19.42 10.20
CA ARG A 218 -12.30 -19.13 11.04
C ARG A 218 -12.24 -17.63 11.36
N PRO A 219 -11.85 -17.23 12.59
CA PRO A 219 -11.59 -15.82 12.88
C PRO A 219 -10.56 -15.25 11.90
N VAL A 220 -10.90 -14.15 11.23
CA VAL A 220 -9.99 -13.48 10.30
C VAL A 220 -8.94 -12.71 11.07
N ARG A 221 -7.66 -12.90 10.71
CA ARG A 221 -6.52 -12.23 11.32
C ARG A 221 -5.86 -11.35 10.27
N ALA A 222 -5.99 -10.03 10.43
CA ALA A 222 -5.34 -9.04 9.60
C ALA A 222 -4.08 -8.49 10.31
N PHE A 223 -2.95 -8.51 9.63
CA PHE A 223 -1.67 -8.00 10.12
C PHE A 223 -1.18 -6.87 9.22
N ASN A 224 -0.76 -5.76 9.81
CA ASN A 224 -0.15 -4.64 9.09
C ASN A 224 1.35 -4.62 9.42
N LEU A 225 2.20 -4.81 8.42
CA LEU A 225 3.65 -4.76 8.60
C LEU A 225 4.14 -3.34 8.38
N VAL A 226 4.74 -2.75 9.41
CA VAL A 226 5.17 -1.36 9.40
C VAL A 226 6.60 -1.28 9.92
N CYS A 227 7.45 -0.53 9.23
CA CYS A 227 8.78 -0.22 9.73
C CYS A 227 8.69 0.92 10.75
N GLU A 228 9.28 0.73 11.94
CA GLU A 228 9.40 1.81 12.91
C GLU A 228 10.17 3.01 12.32
N ASN A 229 9.86 4.22 12.81
CA ASN A 229 10.47 5.47 12.33
C ASN A 229 10.32 5.71 10.82
N SER A 230 9.28 5.13 10.21
CA SER A 230 8.90 5.41 8.83
C SER A 230 7.70 6.36 8.78
N VAL A 231 7.48 6.95 7.60
CA VAL A 231 6.27 7.74 7.34
C VAL A 231 5.02 6.88 7.52
N GLU A 232 5.08 5.60 7.14
CA GLU A 232 3.96 4.67 7.30
C GLU A 232 3.56 4.50 8.77
N ALA A 233 4.55 4.35 9.67
CA ALA A 233 4.29 4.27 11.10
C ALA A 233 3.62 5.53 11.62
N ARG A 234 4.16 6.69 11.23
CA ARG A 234 3.67 7.97 11.70
C ARG A 234 2.24 8.26 11.23
N VAL A 235 1.93 7.95 9.98
CA VAL A 235 0.57 8.13 9.44
C VAL A 235 -0.40 7.12 10.04
N LEU A 236 0.02 5.87 10.24
CA LEU A 236 -0.82 4.85 10.86
C LEU A 236 -1.22 5.24 12.29
N GLU A 237 -0.27 5.68 13.13
CA GLU A 237 -0.54 6.12 14.51
C GLU A 237 -1.62 7.21 14.55
N VAL A 238 -1.50 8.19 13.65
CA VAL A 238 -2.42 9.31 13.57
C VAL A 238 -3.79 8.86 13.06
N LEU A 239 -3.85 8.04 12.00
CA LEU A 239 -5.10 7.53 11.45
C LEU A 239 -5.85 6.65 12.46
N ASP A 240 -5.14 5.78 13.18
CA ASP A 240 -5.74 4.88 14.18
C ASP A 240 -6.40 5.67 15.32
N GLU A 241 -5.72 6.68 15.84
CA GLU A 241 -6.27 7.56 16.88
C GLU A 241 -7.54 8.28 16.38
N LYS A 242 -7.47 8.90 15.21
CA LYS A 242 -8.58 9.73 14.69
C LYS A 242 -9.78 8.88 14.25
N LEU A 243 -9.57 7.79 13.53
CA LEU A 243 -10.65 6.93 13.04
C LEU A 243 -11.33 6.16 14.19
N SER A 244 -10.58 5.75 15.22
CA SER A 244 -11.14 5.05 16.38
C SER A 244 -12.14 5.93 17.14
N VAL A 245 -11.85 7.22 17.28
CA VAL A 245 -12.78 8.18 17.91
C VAL A 245 -14.07 8.29 17.10
N ILE A 246 -13.96 8.42 15.78
CA ILE A 246 -15.13 8.55 14.89
C ILE A 246 -15.99 7.27 14.93
N LEU A 247 -15.36 6.09 14.86
CA LEU A 247 -16.06 4.81 14.93
C LEU A 247 -16.78 4.60 16.27
N ALA A 248 -16.17 5.03 17.37
CA ALA A 248 -16.79 4.96 18.69
C ALA A 248 -18.04 5.86 18.81
N GLU A 249 -18.06 7.00 18.11
CA GLU A 249 -19.19 7.94 18.12
C GLU A 249 -20.33 7.49 17.18
N LEU A 250 -20.01 6.92 16.02
CA LEU A 250 -20.97 6.66 14.94
C LEU A 250 -21.46 5.20 14.84
N GLY A 251 -20.80 4.25 15.50
CA GLY A 251 -21.16 2.82 15.46
C GLY A 251 -20.46 2.03 14.36
N ALA A 252 -20.46 0.70 14.51
CA ALA A 252 -19.73 -0.24 13.64
C ALA A 252 -20.41 -0.45 12.27
N ASP A 253 -21.72 -0.23 12.19
CA ASP A 253 -22.54 -0.26 10.98
C ASP A 253 -22.14 0.85 9.98
N LYS A 254 -21.65 1.99 10.46
CA LYS A 254 -21.18 3.11 9.63
C LYS A 254 -19.71 3.02 9.21
N ARG A 255 -19.02 1.93 9.56
CA ARG A 255 -17.59 1.75 9.27
C ARG A 255 -17.27 1.90 7.78
N GLY A 256 -18.09 1.34 6.90
CA GLY A 256 -17.88 1.44 5.45
C GLY A 256 -17.83 2.89 4.96
N ASP A 257 -18.84 3.68 5.32
CA ASP A 257 -18.98 5.08 4.91
C ASP A 257 -17.85 5.95 5.48
N ILE A 258 -17.49 5.72 6.75
CA ILE A 258 -16.37 6.42 7.41
C ILE A 258 -15.07 6.15 6.68
N LEU A 259 -14.79 4.88 6.32
CA LEU A 259 -13.56 4.51 5.63
C LEU A 259 -13.53 5.03 4.19
N GLU A 260 -14.66 5.09 3.50
CA GLU A 260 -14.74 5.70 2.17
C GLU A 260 -14.43 7.20 2.23
N SER A 261 -15.06 7.93 3.15
CA SER A 261 -14.80 9.36 3.37
C SER A 261 -13.34 9.63 3.76
N ALA A 262 -12.80 8.81 4.66
CA ALA A 262 -11.40 8.85 5.07
C ALA A 262 -10.43 8.60 3.91
N SER A 263 -10.85 7.87 2.88
CA SER A 263 -9.98 7.58 1.73
C SER A 263 -9.74 8.80 0.85
N ARG A 264 -10.76 9.63 0.67
CA ARG A 264 -10.72 10.81 -0.22
C ARG A 264 -9.75 11.91 0.22
N HIS A 265 -9.39 11.92 1.50
CA HIS A 265 -8.56 12.97 2.10
C HIS A 265 -7.21 12.43 2.59
N SER A 266 -6.91 11.16 2.32
CA SER A 266 -5.71 10.51 2.84
C SER A 266 -4.42 11.07 2.22
N GLY A 267 -4.44 11.46 0.93
CA GLY A 267 -3.28 12.00 0.21
C GLY A 267 -2.60 13.20 0.89
N ASP A 268 -3.40 14.08 1.48
CA ASP A 268 -2.91 15.30 2.15
C ASP A 268 -2.19 14.96 3.47
N LEU A 269 -2.69 13.97 4.22
CA LEU A 269 -2.11 13.56 5.50
C LEU A 269 -0.68 13.00 5.34
N TRP A 270 -0.50 12.11 4.37
CA TRP A 270 0.82 11.58 4.02
C TRP A 270 1.76 12.64 3.45
N SER A 271 1.22 13.60 2.68
CA SER A 271 2.00 14.73 2.18
C SER A 271 2.51 15.59 3.34
N ALA A 272 1.65 15.90 4.31
CA ALA A 272 2.02 16.63 5.52
C ALA A 272 3.10 15.88 6.32
N ALA A 273 2.96 14.56 6.50
CA ALA A 273 3.91 13.74 7.24
C ALA A 273 5.37 13.84 6.74
N ILE A 274 5.58 14.22 5.47
CA ILE A 274 6.90 14.27 4.82
C ILE A 274 7.37 15.70 4.63
N LEU A 275 6.50 16.57 4.12
CA LEU A 275 6.89 17.91 3.68
C LEU A 275 6.81 18.93 4.79
N THR A 276 5.83 18.75 5.66
CA THR A 276 5.53 19.65 6.77
C THR A 276 5.16 18.82 8.00
N PRO A 277 6.12 18.06 8.60
CA PRO A 277 5.81 17.19 9.73
C PRO A 277 5.14 17.92 10.91
N ASP A 278 5.46 19.19 11.13
CA ASP A 278 4.84 20.04 12.16
C ASP A 278 3.35 20.34 11.88
N GLU A 279 2.88 20.16 10.65
CA GLU A 279 1.48 20.33 10.23
C GLU A 279 0.70 19.01 10.24
N LEU A 280 1.33 17.87 10.52
CA LEU A 280 0.70 16.57 10.48
C LEU A 280 -0.51 16.47 11.42
N GLU A 281 -0.34 16.81 12.69
CA GLU A 281 -1.43 16.79 13.67
C GLU A 281 -2.58 17.74 13.29
N PRO A 282 -2.32 19.01 12.93
CA PRO A 282 -3.36 19.89 12.40
C PRO A 282 -4.08 19.33 11.16
N GLU A 283 -3.37 18.67 10.25
CA GLU A 283 -3.96 18.05 9.06
C GLU A 283 -4.83 16.84 9.43
N ALA A 284 -4.38 16.04 10.38
CA ALA A 284 -5.13 14.92 10.92
C ALA A 284 -6.43 15.34 11.60
N ASP A 285 -6.41 16.45 12.34
CA ASP A 285 -7.60 17.01 12.97
C ASP A 285 -8.60 17.51 11.92
N ARG A 286 -8.12 18.16 10.86
CA ARG A 286 -8.95 18.58 9.72
C ARG A 286 -9.57 17.38 9.02
N PHE A 287 -8.76 16.37 8.73
CA PHE A 287 -9.19 15.10 8.15
C PHE A 287 -10.27 14.42 8.98
N ALA A 288 -10.07 14.31 10.30
CA ALA A 288 -11.04 13.70 11.20
C ALA A 288 -12.37 14.46 11.23
N ALA A 289 -12.30 15.80 11.22
CA ALA A 289 -13.48 16.65 11.21
C ALA A 289 -14.28 16.51 9.90
N SER A 290 -13.62 16.50 8.74
CA SER A 290 -14.29 16.30 7.46
C SER A 290 -14.91 14.90 7.35
N THR A 291 -14.19 13.86 7.74
CA THR A 291 -14.70 12.48 7.73
C THR A 291 -15.92 12.32 8.63
N ARG A 292 -15.90 12.90 9.83
CA ARG A 292 -17.06 12.88 10.73
C ARG A 292 -18.27 13.56 10.11
N GLN A 293 -18.08 14.74 9.51
CA GLN A 293 -19.18 15.50 8.92
C GLN A 293 -19.84 14.72 7.76
N GLU A 294 -19.04 14.19 6.85
CA GLU A 294 -19.55 13.40 5.72
C GLU A 294 -20.28 12.13 6.18
N ALA A 295 -19.76 11.44 7.19
CA ALA A 295 -20.40 10.23 7.73
C ALA A 295 -21.75 10.55 8.40
N VAL A 296 -21.89 11.71 9.06
CA VAL A 296 -23.17 12.18 9.60
C VAL A 296 -24.16 12.51 8.47
N GLU A 297 -23.73 13.25 7.45
CA GLU A 297 -24.56 13.61 6.30
C GLU A 297 -25.04 12.36 5.52
N ALA A 298 -24.16 11.37 5.32
CA ALA A 298 -24.51 10.08 4.71
C ALA A 298 -25.55 9.31 5.55
N GLY A 299 -25.38 9.31 6.88
CA GLY A 299 -26.32 8.68 7.81
C GLY A 299 -27.73 9.30 7.77
N HIS A 300 -27.83 10.63 7.69
CA HIS A 300 -29.13 11.31 7.57
C HIS A 300 -29.86 11.00 6.25
N ILE A 301 -29.12 10.82 5.16
CA ILE A 301 -29.70 10.45 3.86
C ILE A 301 -30.20 9.00 3.87
N SER A 302 -29.50 8.09 4.56
CA SER A 302 -29.91 6.68 4.67
C SER A 302 -31.19 6.51 5.50
N GLU A 303 -31.31 7.20 6.65
CA GLU A 303 -32.53 7.20 7.46
C GLU A 303 -33.76 7.74 6.71
N LEU A 304 -33.58 8.75 5.85
CA LEU A 304 -34.64 9.32 5.01
C LEU A 304 -35.15 8.36 3.91
N ILE A 305 -34.32 7.39 3.50
CA ILE A 305 -34.66 6.41 2.46
C ILE A 305 -35.33 5.17 3.08
N GLU A 306 -34.98 4.80 4.31
CA GLU A 306 -35.63 3.70 5.03
C GLU A 306 -37.06 4.05 5.52
N GLU A 307 -37.37 5.33 5.67
CA GLU A 307 -38.72 5.80 6.06
C GLU A 307 -39.72 5.96 4.89
N THR A 308 -39.34 5.66 3.64
CA THR A 308 -40.20 5.74 2.44
C THR A 308 -40.50 4.39 1.79
#